data_AF-A0A7Y2AN24-F1
#
_entry.id   AF-A0A7Y2AN24-F1
#
_cell.length_a   1.000
_cell.length_b   1.000
_cell.length_c   1.000
_cell.angle_alpha   90.00
_cell.angle_beta   90.00
_cell.angle_gamma   90.00
#
_symmetry.space_group_name_H-M   'P 1'
#
loop_
_entity.id
_entity.type
_entity.pdbx_description
1 polymer ?
#
loop_
_entity_poly.entity_id
_entity_poly.type
_entity_poly.pdbx_seq_one_letter_code
_entity_poly.pdbx_strand_id
1 'polypeptide(L)'
;MTNSKNSFIGYIIGGLLSLCGCSQELPTPSDAGEPTLVEEVSVSGFDSDSEPVIKKWSDGTLSIVFEAMPPFFAEEDGTESDFESFDVVIQDVLGVSVSRQDREVFVIDNPDPDTAAKAKAWLETFHDQRS
;
A
#
# COMPACT_ATOMS: atom_id res chain seq x y z
N MET A 1 -24.99 -41.76 -13.80
CA MET A 1 -24.88 -41.30 -12.40
C MET A 1 -24.85 -39.77 -12.44
N THR A 2 -26.02 -39.13 -12.48
CA THR A 2 -26.66 -38.41 -11.34
C THR A 2 -25.82 -37.18 -10.92
N ASN A 3 -26.01 -35.98 -11.50
CA ASN A 3 -27.12 -35.01 -11.36
C ASN A 3 -27.14 -34.33 -9.98
N SER A 4 -26.86 -33.02 -9.90
CA SER A 4 -27.72 -32.04 -9.21
C SER A 4 -27.24 -30.60 -9.41
N LYS A 5 -28.17 -29.74 -9.80
CA LYS A 5 -28.15 -28.27 -9.67
C LYS A 5 -28.32 -27.90 -8.20
N ASN A 6 -27.82 -26.74 -7.77
CA ASN A 6 -28.38 -26.01 -6.63
C ASN A 6 -28.46 -24.51 -6.96
N SER A 7 -29.66 -24.08 -7.37
CA SER A 7 -30.16 -22.72 -7.17
C SER A 7 -30.50 -22.54 -5.70
N PHE A 8 -30.19 -21.39 -5.12
CA PHE A 8 -30.91 -20.89 -3.95
C PHE A 8 -31.48 -19.52 -4.27
N ILE A 9 -32.80 -19.49 -4.36
CA ILE A 9 -33.65 -18.31 -4.42
C ILE A 9 -33.82 -17.84 -2.96
N GLY A 10 -33.55 -16.57 -2.71
CA GLY A 10 -33.89 -15.89 -1.47
C GLY A 10 -34.62 -14.59 -1.78
N TYR A 11 -35.91 -14.70 -2.10
CA TYR A 11 -36.85 -13.57 -2.11
C TYR A 11 -37.14 -13.19 -0.65
N ILE A 12 -36.86 -11.95 -0.26
CA ILE A 12 -37.61 -11.29 0.82
C ILE A 12 -38.28 -10.06 0.23
N ILE A 13 -39.61 -10.15 0.25
CA ILE A 13 -40.59 -9.13 -0.11
C ILE A 13 -40.75 -8.18 1.07
N GLY A 14 -40.89 -6.89 0.78
CA GLY A 14 -41.87 -6.05 1.47
C GLY A 14 -41.33 -4.96 2.39
N GLY A 15 -41.39 -3.72 1.91
CA GLY A 15 -41.21 -2.51 2.71
C GLY A 15 -41.49 -1.26 1.87
N LEU A 16 -42.76 -1.03 1.54
CA LEU A 16 -43.25 0.15 0.83
C LEU A 16 -43.22 1.39 1.74
N LEU A 17 -42.91 2.54 1.12
CA LEU A 17 -43.17 3.93 1.51
C LEU A 17 -42.24 4.56 2.57
N SER A 18 -41.29 5.37 2.09
CA SER A 18 -41.14 6.72 2.62
C SER A 18 -40.74 7.69 1.51
N LEU A 19 -41.68 8.56 1.16
CA LEU A 19 -41.46 9.74 0.31
C LEU A 19 -40.69 10.79 1.12
N CYS A 20 -39.37 10.68 1.14
CA CYS A 20 -38.48 11.80 1.37
C CYS A 20 -37.38 11.70 0.31
N GLY A 21 -37.35 12.67 -0.59
CA GLY A 21 -36.30 12.78 -1.58
C GLY A 21 -34.96 13.02 -0.90
N CYS A 22 -34.14 11.99 -0.88
CA CYS A 22 -32.70 12.09 -0.97
C CYS A 22 -32.28 10.95 -1.88
N SER A 23 -32.01 11.25 -3.15
CA SER A 23 -31.19 10.38 -3.99
C SER A 23 -29.86 10.20 -3.26
N GLN A 24 -29.70 9.11 -2.51
CA GLN A 24 -28.37 8.66 -2.16
C GLN A 24 -27.84 7.94 -3.40
N GLU A 25 -27.36 8.77 -4.33
CA GLU A 25 -26.38 8.34 -5.31
C GLU A 25 -25.26 7.68 -4.50
N LEU A 26 -25.00 6.40 -4.75
CA LEU A 26 -23.79 5.76 -4.27
C LEU A 26 -22.65 6.71 -4.64
N PRO A 27 -21.79 7.15 -3.69
CA PRO A 27 -20.70 8.02 -4.04
C PRO A 27 -19.89 7.31 -5.11
N THR A 28 -19.95 7.83 -6.33
CA THR A 28 -18.96 7.53 -7.34
C THR A 28 -17.60 7.79 -6.69
N PRO A 29 -16.61 6.90 -6.82
CA PRO A 29 -15.28 7.06 -6.22
C PRO A 29 -14.60 8.40 -6.55
N SER A 30 -15.12 9.12 -7.54
CA SER A 30 -14.69 10.44 -7.99
C SER A 30 -15.05 11.62 -7.07
N ASP A 31 -15.88 11.44 -6.02
CA ASP A 31 -16.24 12.52 -5.07
C ASP A 31 -15.49 12.42 -3.72
N ALA A 32 -14.62 11.41 -3.57
CA ALA A 32 -13.57 11.45 -2.56
C ALA A 32 -12.46 12.36 -3.13
N GLY A 33 -12.25 13.53 -2.52
CA GLY A 33 -11.17 14.43 -2.91
C GLY A 33 -9.80 13.74 -2.90
N GLU A 34 -8.82 14.34 -3.56
CA GLU A 34 -7.44 13.82 -3.62
C GLU A 34 -6.93 13.41 -2.22
N PRO A 35 -6.33 12.22 -2.07
CA PRO A 35 -5.81 11.76 -0.79
C PRO A 35 -4.84 12.79 -0.20
N THR A 36 -5.10 13.17 1.04
CA THR A 36 -4.21 14.03 1.84
C THR A 36 -3.35 13.19 2.77
N LEU A 37 -2.15 13.68 3.06
CA LEU A 37 -1.21 13.09 3.99
C LEU A 37 -1.73 13.21 5.43
N VAL A 38 -1.81 12.09 6.15
CA VAL A 38 -2.25 12.03 7.54
C VAL A 38 -1.06 11.97 8.50
N GLU A 39 -0.06 11.17 8.16
CA GLU A 39 1.09 10.91 9.03
C GLU A 39 2.32 10.57 8.19
N GLU A 40 3.49 11.05 8.64
CA GLU A 40 4.80 10.60 8.17
C GLU A 40 5.51 9.85 9.29
N VAL A 41 6.02 8.67 8.95
CA VAL A 41 6.81 7.83 9.84
C VAL A 41 8.25 7.85 9.34
N SER A 42 9.13 8.48 10.10
CA SER A 42 10.57 8.52 9.83
C SER A 42 11.20 7.14 10.01
N VAL A 43 12.12 6.83 9.12
CA VAL A 43 12.96 5.63 9.11
C VAL A 43 14.41 6.07 9.24
N SER A 44 15.19 5.39 10.08
CA SER A 44 16.61 5.71 10.26
C SER A 44 17.52 4.57 9.82
N GLY A 45 18.83 4.82 9.79
CA GLY A 45 19.83 3.83 9.34
C GLY A 45 20.26 3.98 7.88
N PHE A 46 19.77 5.03 7.21
CA PHE A 46 20.26 5.50 5.92
C PHE A 46 21.12 6.76 6.11
N ASP A 47 21.65 7.32 5.02
CA ASP A 47 22.26 8.65 5.07
C ASP A 47 21.25 9.69 5.58
N SER A 48 21.68 10.58 6.48
CA SER A 48 20.80 11.54 7.14
C SER A 48 20.13 12.52 6.18
N ASP A 49 20.72 12.76 5.01
CA ASP A 49 20.18 13.63 3.97
C ASP A 49 19.37 12.85 2.92
N SER A 50 19.06 11.57 3.15
CA SER A 50 18.32 10.72 2.21
C SER A 50 17.55 9.59 2.90
N GLU A 51 17.12 9.80 4.14
CA GLU A 51 16.31 8.83 4.88
C GLU A 51 14.96 8.59 4.17
N PRO A 52 14.55 7.33 3.96
CA PRO A 52 13.23 7.05 3.43
C PRO A 52 12.14 7.41 4.44
N VAL A 53 10.94 7.67 3.92
CA VAL A 53 9.77 8.02 4.72
C VAL A 53 8.60 7.12 4.36
N ILE A 54 7.87 6.66 5.37
CA ILE A 54 6.61 5.95 5.19
C ILE A 54 5.48 6.96 5.41
N LYS A 55 4.64 7.16 4.41
CA LYS A 55 3.51 8.09 4.45
C LYS A 55 2.20 7.34 4.58
N LYS A 56 1.34 7.78 5.50
CA LYS A 56 -0.04 7.29 5.63
C LYS A 56 -0.99 8.31 5.03
N TRP A 57 -1.83 7.86 4.10
CA TRP A 57 -2.77 8.71 3.40
C TRP A 57 -4.18 8.56 3.96
N SER A 58 -5.01 9.59 3.76
CA SER A 58 -6.39 9.66 4.27
C SER A 58 -7.34 8.67 3.63
N ASP A 59 -6.99 8.10 2.47
CA ASP A 59 -7.70 7.01 1.82
C ASP A 59 -7.34 5.62 2.38
N GLY A 60 -6.40 5.56 3.33
CA GLY A 60 -5.94 4.33 3.97
C GLY A 60 -4.75 3.67 3.29
N THR A 61 -4.26 4.23 2.18
CA THR A 61 -3.05 3.72 1.52
C THR A 61 -1.79 4.11 2.29
N LEU A 62 -0.72 3.33 2.10
CA LEU A 62 0.63 3.71 2.51
C LEU A 62 1.49 3.97 1.28
N SER A 63 2.45 4.89 1.39
CA SER A 63 3.57 4.94 0.46
C SER A 63 4.91 4.88 1.19
N ILE A 64 5.87 4.16 0.62
CA ILE A 64 7.27 4.19 0.99
C ILE A 64 7.96 5.06 -0.06
N VAL A 65 8.58 6.15 0.40
CA VAL A 65 9.23 7.14 -0.46
C VAL A 65 10.70 7.20 -0.12
N PHE A 66 11.54 7.03 -1.13
CA PHE A 66 12.98 7.26 -1.04
C PHE A 66 13.31 8.62 -1.65
N GLU A 67 14.23 9.39 -1.06
CA GLU A 67 14.74 10.60 -1.74
C GLU A 67 15.67 10.24 -2.90
N ALA A 68 16.42 9.16 -2.73
CA ALA A 68 17.21 8.54 -3.79
C ALA A 68 17.17 7.02 -3.61
N MET A 69 16.71 6.30 -4.64
CA MET A 69 16.83 4.84 -4.67
C MET A 69 18.31 4.44 -4.69
N PRO A 70 18.75 3.47 -3.89
CA PRO A 70 20.12 2.98 -3.99
C PRO A 70 20.40 2.48 -5.43
N PRO A 71 21.65 2.58 -5.94
CA PRO A 71 22.89 2.42 -5.20
C PRO A 71 23.67 3.73 -5.09
N PHE A 72 23.22 4.70 -4.29
CA PHE A 72 24.01 5.92 -4.05
C PHE A 72 24.97 5.79 -2.85
N PHE A 73 24.75 4.82 -1.95
CA PHE A 73 25.48 4.76 -0.67
C PHE A 73 26.53 3.64 -0.59
N ALA A 74 26.57 2.74 -1.57
CA ALA A 74 27.59 1.71 -1.67
C ALA A 74 27.83 1.38 -3.14
N GLU A 75 28.81 2.05 -3.76
CA GLU A 75 29.30 1.65 -5.09
C GLU A 75 29.87 0.21 -5.10
N GLU A 76 30.05 -0.41 -3.92
CA GLU A 76 30.46 -1.82 -3.77
C GLU A 76 29.30 -2.83 -3.71
N ASP A 77 28.03 -2.44 -3.42
CA ASP A 77 26.99 -3.41 -2.98
C ASP A 77 25.70 -3.46 -3.82
N GLY A 78 25.62 -2.80 -4.97
CA GLY A 78 24.44 -2.95 -5.83
C GLY A 78 24.49 -2.23 -7.17
N THR A 79 23.74 -2.80 -8.12
CA THR A 79 23.50 -2.27 -9.46
C THR A 79 22.05 -1.80 -9.59
N GLU A 80 21.75 -0.95 -10.57
CA GLU A 80 20.36 -0.54 -10.88
C GLU A 80 19.43 -1.75 -11.12
N SER A 81 19.94 -2.82 -11.73
CA SER A 81 19.21 -4.08 -11.93
C SER A 81 18.78 -4.76 -10.63
N ASP A 82 19.50 -4.57 -9.52
CA ASP A 82 19.12 -5.15 -8.23
C ASP A 82 17.87 -4.48 -7.64
N PHE A 83 17.51 -3.31 -8.16
CA PHE A 83 16.34 -2.53 -7.75
C PHE A 83 15.19 -2.57 -8.76
N GLU A 84 15.37 -3.19 -9.94
CA GLU A 84 14.31 -3.33 -10.94
C GLU A 84 13.08 -4.06 -10.38
N SER A 85 13.29 -5.03 -9.48
CA SER A 85 12.22 -5.81 -8.84
C SER A 85 12.06 -5.50 -7.34
N PHE A 86 12.45 -4.30 -6.90
CA PHE A 86 12.44 -3.96 -5.47
C PHE A 86 11.04 -3.98 -4.84
N ASP A 87 10.01 -3.67 -5.62
CA ASP A 87 8.59 -3.83 -5.24
C ASP A 87 8.26 -5.27 -4.84
N VAL A 88 8.82 -6.26 -5.55
CA VAL A 88 8.66 -7.69 -5.22
C VAL A 88 9.31 -8.02 -3.87
N VAL A 89 10.47 -7.43 -3.59
CA VAL A 89 11.17 -7.61 -2.30
C VAL A 89 10.32 -7.04 -1.16
N ILE A 90 9.80 -5.81 -1.32
CA ILE A 90 8.92 -5.19 -0.33
C ILE A 90 7.67 -6.05 -0.11
N GLN A 91 7.05 -6.53 -1.19
CA GLN A 91 5.87 -7.39 -1.12
C GLN A 91 6.15 -8.69 -0.36
N ASP A 92 7.27 -9.36 -0.62
CA ASP A 92 7.63 -10.61 0.05
C ASP A 92 7.85 -10.40 1.57
N VAL A 93 8.54 -9.32 1.93
CA VAL A 93 8.83 -9.00 3.34
C VAL A 93 7.58 -8.59 4.10
N LEU A 94 6.70 -7.78 3.48
CA LEU A 94 5.54 -7.23 4.17
C LEU A 94 4.30 -8.13 4.07
N GLY A 95 4.26 -9.05 3.11
CA GLY A 95 3.12 -9.93 2.87
C GLY A 95 1.88 -9.20 2.33
N VAL A 96 2.05 -8.00 1.78
CA VAL A 96 0.97 -7.15 1.23
C VAL A 96 1.28 -6.77 -0.21
N SER A 97 0.24 -6.48 -1.00
CA SER A 97 0.42 -6.04 -2.38
C SER A 97 1.11 -4.68 -2.42
N VAL A 98 2.16 -4.58 -3.24
CA VAL A 98 2.92 -3.34 -3.47
C VAL A 98 2.84 -2.99 -4.94
N SER A 99 2.54 -1.74 -5.26
CA SER A 99 2.63 -1.18 -6.61
C SER A 99 3.73 -0.13 -6.67
N ARG A 100 4.54 -0.16 -7.72
CA ARG A 100 5.54 0.89 -7.97
C ARG A 100 4.91 2.00 -8.80
N GLN A 101 4.77 3.19 -8.22
CA GLN A 101 4.20 4.37 -8.89
C GLN A 101 5.27 5.20 -9.59
N ASP A 102 6.45 5.28 -8.97
CA ASP A 102 7.65 5.89 -9.55
C ASP A 102 8.87 5.07 -9.11
N ARG A 103 10.05 5.37 -9.65
CA ARG A 103 11.30 4.69 -9.31
C ARG A 103 11.51 4.69 -7.79
N GLU A 104 11.26 5.81 -7.13
CA GLU A 104 11.45 6.00 -5.68
C GLU A 104 10.16 5.87 -4.84
N VAL A 105 9.01 5.58 -5.45
CA VAL A 105 7.70 5.59 -4.76
C VAL A 105 6.98 4.25 -4.89
N PHE A 106 6.75 3.60 -3.75
CA PHE A 106 6.07 2.32 -3.64
C PHE A 106 4.79 2.49 -2.83
N VAL A 107 3.65 2.07 -3.39
CA VAL A 107 2.32 2.22 -2.81
C VAL A 107 1.76 0.89 -2.35
N ILE A 108 1.08 0.90 -1.20
CA ILE A 108 0.41 -0.24 -0.60
C ILE A 108 -1.06 0.14 -0.44
N ASP A 109 -1.93 -0.39 -1.31
CA ASP A 109 -3.33 0.03 -1.40
C ASP A 109 -4.22 -0.52 -0.28
N ASN A 110 -3.87 -1.69 0.27
CA ASN A 110 -4.64 -2.35 1.33
C ASN A 110 -3.71 -2.85 2.43
N PRO A 111 -3.09 -1.94 3.20
CA PRO A 111 -2.16 -2.31 4.26
C PRO A 111 -2.90 -2.97 5.42
N ASP A 112 -2.32 -4.03 6.00
CA ASP A 112 -2.69 -4.47 7.34
C ASP A 112 -2.34 -3.38 8.38
N PRO A 113 -3.02 -3.32 9.54
CA PRO A 113 -2.77 -2.29 10.55
C PRO A 113 -1.32 -2.19 11.05
N ASP A 114 -0.53 -3.27 10.93
CA ASP A 114 0.87 -3.33 11.35
C ASP A 114 1.88 -3.12 10.20
N THR A 115 1.42 -2.92 8.96
CA THR A 115 2.27 -2.81 7.77
C THR A 115 3.30 -1.69 7.89
N ALA A 116 2.89 -0.50 8.37
CA ALA A 116 3.81 0.62 8.55
C ALA A 116 4.93 0.31 9.56
N ALA A 117 4.60 -0.42 10.63
CA ALA A 117 5.59 -0.82 11.64
C ALA A 117 6.55 -1.89 11.10
N LYS A 118 6.03 -2.87 10.35
CA LYS A 118 6.85 -3.89 9.66
C LYS A 118 7.79 -3.26 8.63
N ALA A 119 7.27 -2.35 7.80
CA ALA A 119 8.04 -1.62 6.81
C ALA A 119 9.17 -0.82 7.46
N LYS A 120 8.86 -0.09 8.54
CA LYS A 120 9.87 0.64 9.31
C LYS A 120 10.97 -0.29 9.82
N ALA A 121 10.59 -1.34 10.56
CA ALA A 121 11.56 -2.25 11.16
C ALA A 121 12.45 -2.96 10.13
N TRP A 122 11.88 -3.32 8.97
CA TRP A 122 12.65 -3.89 7.88
C TRP A 122 13.61 -2.88 7.26
N LEU A 123 13.15 -1.66 6.93
CA LEU A 123 14.00 -0.63 6.35
C LEU A 123 15.16 -0.25 7.28
N GLU A 124 14.92 -0.14 8.59
CA GLU A 124 15.96 0.17 9.58
C GLU A 124 17.04 -0.93 9.71
N THR A 125 16.78 -2.14 9.20
CA THR A 125 17.72 -3.28 9.20
C THR A 125 18.20 -3.66 7.79
N PHE A 126 17.86 -2.86 6.78
CA PHE A 126 18.08 -3.18 5.38
C PHE A 126 19.55 -3.39 5.02
N HIS A 127 20.45 -2.59 5.60
CA HIS A 127 21.89 -2.67 5.35
C HIS A 127 22.54 -3.88 6.06
N ASP A 128 22.07 -4.25 7.25
CA ASP A 128 22.59 -5.39 8.02
C ASP A 128 22.24 -6.75 7.38
N GLN A 129 21.18 -6.80 6.56
CA GLN A 129 20.75 -8.03 5.87
C GLN A 129 21.47 -8.28 4.54
N ARG A 130 22.21 -7.28 4.04
CA ARG A 130 22.95 -7.36 2.76
C ARG A 130 24.44 -7.70 2.91
N SER A 131 24.98 -7.68 4.14
CA SER A 131 26.36 -8.13 4.47
C SER A 131 26.46 -9.64 4.68
#